data_AF-A0A7V6NAK9-F1
#
_entry.id   AF-A0A7V6NAK9-F1
#
_cell.length_a   1.000
_cell.length_b   1.000
_cell.length_c   1.000
_cell.angle_alpha   90.00
_cell.angle_beta   90.00
_cell.angle_gamma   90.00
#
_symmetry.space_group_name_H-M   'P 1'
#
loop_
_entity.id
_entity.type
_entity.pdbx_description
1 polymer ?
#
loop_
_entity_poly.entity_id
_entity_poly.type
_entity_poly.pdbx_seq_one_letter_code
_entity_poly.pdbx_strand_id
1 'polypeptide(L)'
;MKKLLYLILVIVILFSFTACEKKQAKVAREFLEAMDRHDYDRARELSVKSGHEILDMLESFTEGLSDAALEENANTDFKIIKTVVKGDSATVTYEYWQKAEPDSIDIVELPLVIEDGEWKVDLSKDNVAK
;
A
#
# COMPACT_ATOMS: atom_id res chain seq x y z
N MET A 1 -26.41 2.75 -39.79
CA MET A 1 -26.08 3.11 -38.39
C MET A 1 -25.96 1.93 -37.42
N LYS A 2 -26.35 0.68 -37.78
CA LYS A 2 -26.21 -0.48 -36.87
C LYS A 2 -24.74 -0.91 -36.62
N LYS A 3 -23.84 -0.71 -37.60
CA LYS A 3 -22.42 -1.10 -37.52
C LYS A 3 -21.59 -0.23 -36.56
N LEU A 4 -21.97 1.03 -36.35
CA LEU A 4 -21.33 1.95 -35.39
C LEU A 4 -21.67 1.60 -33.94
N LEU A 5 -22.87 1.05 -33.71
CA LEU A 5 -23.35 0.64 -32.38
C LEU A 5 -22.57 -0.57 -31.86
N TYR A 6 -22.20 -1.51 -32.74
CA TYR A 6 -21.32 -2.64 -32.39
C TYR A 6 -19.88 -2.21 -32.08
N LEU A 7 -19.36 -1.15 -32.71
CA LEU A 7 -18.01 -0.66 -32.46
C LEU A 7 -17.89 -0.01 -31.06
N ILE A 8 -18.92 0.73 -30.64
CA ILE A 8 -19.00 1.35 -29.31
C ILE A 8 -19.15 0.27 -28.22
N LEU A 9 -19.93 -0.79 -28.49
CA LEU A 9 -20.11 -1.91 -27.57
C LEU A 9 -18.79 -2.66 -27.29
N VAL A 10 -17.97 -2.88 -28.32
CA VAL A 10 -16.65 -3.54 -28.18
C VAL A 10 -15.66 -2.68 -27.39
N ILE A 11 -15.71 -1.36 -27.56
CA ILE A 11 -14.87 -0.41 -26.79
C ILE A 11 -15.26 -0.40 -25.30
N VAL A 12 -16.56 -0.42 -24.98
CA VAL A 12 -17.03 -0.45 -23.58
C VAL A 12 -16.63 -1.75 -22.87
N ILE A 13 -16.63 -2.89 -23.57
CA ILE A 13 -16.19 -4.19 -23.02
C ILE A 13 -14.68 -4.20 -22.74
N LEU A 14 -13.87 -3.53 -23.58
CA LEU A 14 -12.41 -3.43 -23.37
C LEU A 14 -12.03 -2.60 -22.14
N PHE A 15 -12.87 -1.65 -21.72
CA PHE A 15 -12.66 -0.88 -20.49
C PHE A 15 -13.27 -1.52 -19.23
N SER A 16 -13.96 -2.67 -19.37
CA SER A 16 -14.62 -3.34 -18.24
C SER A 16 -13.67 -4.12 -17.31
N PHE A 17 -12.38 -4.23 -17.66
CA PHE A 17 -11.40 -5.01 -16.88
C PHE A 17 -10.60 -4.20 -15.84
N THR A 18 -10.87 -2.90 -15.66
CA THR A 18 -10.11 -2.05 -14.72
C THR A 18 -10.55 -2.17 -13.25
N ALA A 19 -11.59 -2.95 -12.95
CA ALA A 19 -12.13 -3.08 -11.59
C ALA A 19 -11.51 -4.20 -10.74
N CYS A 20 -10.56 -4.97 -11.27
CA CYS A 20 -9.81 -5.93 -10.46
C CYS A 20 -8.60 -5.21 -9.85
N GLU A 21 -8.66 -4.94 -8.54
CA GLU A 21 -7.52 -4.41 -7.80
C GLU A 21 -6.30 -5.32 -8.04
N LYS A 22 -5.18 -4.73 -8.47
CA LYS A 22 -3.96 -5.51 -8.71
C LYS A 22 -3.52 -6.16 -7.40
N LYS A 23 -3.07 -7.42 -7.43
CA LYS A 23 -2.64 -8.16 -6.23
C LYS A 23 -1.65 -7.37 -5.36
N GLN A 24 -0.75 -6.62 -5.99
CA GLN A 24 0.24 -5.78 -5.34
C GLN A 24 -0.38 -4.60 -4.60
N ALA A 25 -1.40 -3.97 -5.20
CA ALA A 25 -2.16 -2.90 -4.55
C ALA A 25 -2.92 -3.43 -3.32
N LYS A 26 -3.48 -4.64 -3.41
CA LYS A 26 -4.12 -5.31 -2.28
C LYS A 26 -3.15 -5.58 -1.13
N VAL A 27 -1.98 -6.14 -1.41
CA VAL A 27 -0.93 -6.38 -0.39
C VAL A 27 -0.47 -5.07 0.24
N ALA A 28 -0.21 -4.04 -0.56
CA ALA A 28 0.16 -2.72 -0.07
C ALA A 28 -0.92 -2.13 0.85
N ARG A 29 -2.19 -2.20 0.45
CA ARG A 29 -3.31 -1.73 1.27
C ARG A 29 -3.38 -2.47 2.60
N GLU A 30 -3.35 -3.80 2.57
CA GLU A 30 -3.39 -4.61 3.80
C GLU A 30 -2.23 -4.29 4.74
N PHE A 31 -1.05 -4.00 4.19
CA PHE A 31 0.11 -3.60 4.97
C PHE A 31 -0.09 -2.22 5.60
N LEU A 32 -0.53 -1.22 4.82
CA LEU A 32 -0.80 0.13 5.33
C LEU A 32 -1.89 0.13 6.41
N GLU A 33 -2.95 -0.66 6.21
CA GLU A 33 -4.01 -0.86 7.20
C GLU A 33 -3.52 -1.58 8.46
N ALA A 34 -2.57 -2.52 8.35
CA ALA A 34 -1.95 -3.14 9.51
C ALA A 34 -1.11 -2.13 10.29
N MET A 35 -0.34 -1.29 9.59
CA MET A 35 0.46 -0.23 10.21
C MET A 35 -0.41 0.81 10.94
N ASP A 36 -1.50 1.27 10.33
CA ASP A 36 -2.45 2.21 10.95
C ASP A 36 -3.09 1.64 12.23
N ARG A 37 -3.32 0.32 12.27
CA ARG A 37 -3.85 -0.38 13.44
C ARG A 37 -2.77 -0.87 14.43
N HIS A 38 -1.50 -0.55 14.20
CA HIS A 38 -0.37 -1.05 14.99
C HIS A 38 -0.31 -2.59 15.06
N ASP A 39 -0.81 -3.28 14.02
CA ASP A 39 -0.78 -4.74 13.89
C ASP A 39 0.54 -5.19 13.25
N TYR A 40 1.62 -5.13 14.04
CA TYR A 40 2.98 -5.41 13.57
C TYR A 40 3.18 -6.87 13.16
N ASP A 41 2.43 -7.80 13.76
CA ASP A 41 2.43 -9.20 13.34
C ASP A 41 1.94 -9.33 11.90
N ARG A 42 0.80 -8.71 11.57
CA ARG A 42 0.30 -8.72 10.20
C ARG A 42 1.21 -7.95 9.24
N ALA A 43 1.79 -6.84 9.68
CA ALA A 43 2.76 -6.09 8.87
C ALA A 43 4.01 -6.92 8.55
N ARG A 44 4.51 -7.72 9.51
CA ARG A 44 5.63 -8.67 9.29
C ARG A 44 5.26 -9.75 8.28
N GLU A 45 4.07 -10.33 8.37
CA GLU A 45 3.60 -11.32 7.37
C GLU A 45 3.52 -10.76 5.96
N LEU A 46 3.22 -9.46 5.81
CA LEU A 46 3.06 -8.77 4.52
C LEU A 46 4.35 -8.15 3.99
N SER A 47 5.45 -8.21 4.75
CA SER A 47 6.74 -7.63 4.40
C SER A 47 7.83 -8.68 4.25
N VAL A 48 8.89 -8.32 3.54
CA VAL A 48 10.08 -9.17 3.39
C VAL A 48 10.78 -9.35 4.74
N LYS A 49 11.40 -10.51 4.95
CA LYS A 49 12.08 -10.81 6.22
C LYS A 49 13.14 -9.78 6.60
N SER A 50 13.84 -9.20 5.63
CA SER A 50 14.86 -8.17 5.88
C SER A 50 14.28 -6.85 6.43
N GLY A 51 12.98 -6.63 6.32
CA GLY A 51 12.27 -5.47 6.85
C GLY A 51 11.77 -5.62 8.28
N HIS A 52 11.79 -6.84 8.84
CA HIS A 52 11.19 -7.12 10.16
C HIS A 52 11.88 -6.33 11.28
N GLU A 53 13.20 -6.14 11.22
CA GLU A 53 13.94 -5.33 12.22
C GLU A 53 13.41 -3.88 12.31
N ILE A 54 12.96 -3.31 11.18
CA ILE A 54 12.37 -1.96 11.16
C ILE A 54 11.01 -1.97 11.84
N LEU A 55 10.20 -3.01 11.61
CA LEU A 55 8.90 -3.18 12.25
C LEU A 55 9.05 -3.41 13.75
N ASP A 56 10.02 -4.21 14.19
CA ASP A 56 10.30 -4.46 15.61
C ASP A 56 10.74 -3.17 16.33
N MET A 57 11.52 -2.32 15.64
CA MET A 57 11.89 -1.01 16.16
C MET A 57 10.67 -0.08 16.28
N LEU A 58 9.75 -0.09 15.30
CA LEU A 58 8.52 0.68 15.35
C LEU A 58 7.56 0.19 16.45
N GLU A 59 7.43 -1.12 16.62
CA GLU A 59 6.64 -1.76 17.68
C GLU A 59 7.17 -1.37 19.06
N SER A 60 8.49 -1.48 19.29
CA SER A 60 9.11 -1.08 20.56
C SER A 60 8.89 0.42 20.87
N PHE A 61 8.82 1.26 19.83
CA PHE A 61 8.54 2.69 20.00
C PHE A 61 7.08 2.94 20.40
N THR A 62 6.13 2.24 19.78
CA THR A 62 4.69 2.44 20.04
C THR A 62 4.22 1.78 21.34
N GLU A 63 4.84 0.68 21.78
CA GLU A 63 4.61 0.09 23.11
C GLU A 63 4.88 1.06 24.27
N GLY A 64 5.75 2.06 24.06
CA GLY A 64 6.06 3.10 25.03
C GLY A 64 5.04 4.24 25.08
N LEU A 65 4.07 4.29 24.17
CA LEU A 65 3.06 5.35 24.06
C LEU A 65 1.76 4.95 24.78
N SER A 66 1.01 5.95 25.24
CA SER A 66 -0.35 5.71 25.75
C SER A 66 -1.34 5.51 24.60
N ASP A 67 -2.43 4.79 24.85
CA ASP A 67 -3.52 4.62 23.88
C ASP A 67 -4.01 5.95 23.31
N ALA A 68 -4.12 6.99 24.14
CA ALA A 68 -4.49 8.33 23.71
C ALA A 68 -3.47 8.96 22.75
N ALA A 69 -2.17 8.74 22.97
CA ALA A 69 -1.11 9.19 22.08
C ALA A 69 -1.06 8.37 20.78
N LEU A 70 -1.43 7.08 20.83
CA LEU A 70 -1.56 6.24 19.64
C LEU A 70 -2.76 6.69 18.79
N GLU A 71 -3.92 6.97 19.41
CA GLU A 71 -5.11 7.48 18.72
C GLU A 71 -4.91 8.87 18.11
N GLU A 72 -4.19 9.76 18.81
CA GLU A 72 -3.83 11.08 18.27
C GLU A 72 -2.92 10.96 17.02
N ASN A 73 -2.06 9.95 16.99
CA ASN A 73 -1.20 9.65 15.84
C ASN A 73 -1.92 8.85 14.73
N ALA A 74 -2.97 8.08 15.05
CA ALA A 74 -3.70 7.19 14.13
C ALA A 74 -4.77 7.89 13.29
N ASN A 75 -4.76 9.23 13.20
CA ASN A 75 -5.78 9.99 12.48
C ASN A 75 -5.39 10.27 11.03
N THR A 76 -4.83 9.27 10.37
CA THR A 76 -4.34 9.38 8.99
C THR A 76 -5.30 8.69 8.02
N ASP A 77 -5.28 9.10 6.76
CA ASP A 77 -5.91 8.39 5.66
C ASP A 77 -4.90 8.20 4.54
N PHE A 78 -5.16 7.21 3.69
CA PHE A 78 -4.36 6.99 2.50
C PHE A 78 -5.21 6.57 1.31
N LYS A 79 -4.66 6.76 0.11
CA LYS A 79 -5.28 6.33 -1.14
C LYS A 79 -4.23 5.88 -2.14
N ILE A 80 -4.34 4.64 -2.59
CA ILE A 80 -3.49 4.13 -3.68
C ILE A 80 -3.89 4.81 -4.99
N ILE A 81 -2.94 5.49 -5.62
CA ILE A 81 -3.14 6.22 -6.87
C ILE A 81 -2.47 5.56 -8.07
N LYS A 82 -1.47 4.70 -7.84
CA LYS A 82 -0.74 4.03 -8.92
C LYS A 82 -0.16 2.70 -8.49
N THR A 83 -0.10 1.76 -9.43
CA THR A 83 0.63 0.49 -9.24
C THR A 83 1.34 0.12 -10.53
N VAL A 84 2.67 0.09 -10.48
CA VAL A 84 3.55 -0.29 -11.59
C VAL A 84 4.16 -1.65 -11.26
N VAL A 85 4.02 -2.63 -12.15
CA VAL A 85 4.57 -3.98 -11.97
C VAL A 85 5.65 -4.21 -13.04
N LYS A 86 6.81 -4.72 -12.62
CA LYS A 86 7.99 -5.00 -13.45
C LYS A 86 8.55 -6.37 -13.08
N GLY A 87 8.04 -7.41 -13.74
CA GLY A 87 8.43 -8.80 -13.45
C GLY A 87 8.11 -9.14 -11.98
N ASP A 88 9.14 -9.48 -11.23
CA ASP A 88 9.05 -9.91 -9.82
C ASP A 88 9.13 -8.74 -8.82
N SER A 89 9.05 -7.51 -9.31
CA SER A 89 9.01 -6.29 -8.51
C SER A 89 7.80 -5.42 -8.88
N ALA A 90 7.36 -4.59 -7.94
CA ALA A 90 6.32 -3.61 -8.16
C ALA A 90 6.55 -2.36 -7.30
N THR A 91 5.95 -1.26 -7.70
CA THR A 91 5.89 -0.02 -6.93
C THR A 91 4.44 0.41 -6.85
N VAL A 92 3.94 0.56 -5.63
CA VAL A 92 2.62 1.11 -5.33
C VAL A 92 2.82 2.54 -4.86
N THR A 93 2.23 3.51 -5.54
CA THR A 93 2.24 4.91 -5.12
C THR A 93 0.92 5.22 -4.43
N TYR A 94 0.97 5.81 -3.25
CA TYR A 94 -0.19 6.23 -2.49
C TYR A 94 -0.07 7.66 -2.00
N GLU A 95 -1.21 8.33 -1.93
CA GLU A 95 -1.40 9.58 -1.20
C GLU A 95 -1.61 9.24 0.28
N TYR A 96 -1.05 10.06 1.18
CA TYR A 96 -1.20 9.97 2.62
C TYR A 96 -1.42 11.36 3.19
N TRP A 97 -2.35 11.52 4.12
CA TRP A 97 -2.64 12.80 4.76
C TRP A 97 -3.18 12.60 6.17
N GLN A 98 -3.04 13.64 6.98
CA GLN A 98 -3.72 13.73 8.27
C GLN A 98 -5.17 14.14 8.06
N LYS A 99 -6.14 13.45 8.69
CA LYS A 99 -7.57 13.79 8.58
C LYS A 99 -7.89 15.21 9.02
N ALA A 100 -7.10 15.75 9.95
CA ALA A 100 -7.20 17.14 10.41
C ALA A 100 -6.72 18.17 9.37
N GLU A 101 -5.88 17.75 8.43
CA GLU A 101 -5.29 18.60 7.38
C GLU A 101 -5.40 17.90 6.01
N PRO A 102 -6.62 17.74 5.46
CA PRO A 102 -6.86 16.94 4.25
C PRO A 102 -6.20 17.50 2.98
N ASP A 103 -5.79 18.77 2.99
CA ASP A 103 -5.09 19.41 1.87
C ASP A 103 -3.56 19.20 1.94
N SER A 104 -3.03 18.74 3.08
CA SER A 104 -1.61 18.41 3.29
C SER A 104 -1.34 16.96 2.88
N ILE A 105 -1.28 16.73 1.57
CA ILE A 105 -1.09 15.39 0.97
C ILE A 105 0.39 15.12 0.69
N ASP A 106 0.90 14.06 1.29
CA ASP A 106 2.16 13.44 0.93
C ASP A 106 1.95 12.33 -0.10
N ILE A 107 2.91 12.17 -1.01
CA ILE A 107 2.91 11.08 -2.00
C ILE A 107 4.09 10.18 -1.70
N VAL A 108 3.80 8.90 -1.45
CA VAL A 108 4.79 7.91 -1.04
C VAL A 108 4.81 6.75 -2.03
N GLU A 109 6.01 6.28 -2.36
CA GLU A 109 6.21 5.06 -3.13
C GLU A 109 6.54 3.90 -2.19
N LEU A 110 5.74 2.84 -2.28
CA LEU A 110 5.90 1.60 -1.55
C LEU A 110 6.40 0.52 -2.52
N PRO A 111 7.67 0.08 -2.42
CA PRO A 111 8.18 -1.02 -3.21
C PRO A 111 7.67 -2.37 -2.70
N LEU A 112 7.41 -3.28 -3.63
CA LEU A 112 7.05 -4.67 -3.36
C LEU A 112 7.91 -5.60 -4.21
N VAL A 113 8.21 -6.77 -3.69
CA VAL A 113 8.93 -7.84 -4.39
C VAL A 113 8.26 -9.18 -4.12
N ILE A 114 8.56 -10.17 -4.94
CA ILE A 114 8.18 -11.55 -4.66
C ILE A 114 9.22 -12.18 -3.72
N GLU A 115 8.79 -12.61 -2.54
CA GLU A 115 9.57 -13.42 -1.61
C GLU A 115 8.79 -14.71 -1.34
N ASP A 116 9.45 -15.87 -1.46
CA ASP A 116 8.83 -17.19 -1.28
C ASP A 116 7.55 -17.44 -2.12
N GLY A 117 7.46 -16.79 -3.29
CA GLY A 117 6.32 -16.92 -4.22
C GLY A 117 5.14 -16.01 -3.92
N GLU A 118 5.23 -15.17 -2.90
CA GLU A 118 4.20 -14.20 -2.50
C GLU A 118 4.69 -12.77 -2.67
N TRP A 119 3.79 -11.85 -2.99
CA TRP A 119 4.11 -10.42 -2.96
C TRP A 119 4.28 -9.95 -1.51
N LYS A 120 5.39 -9.27 -1.23
CA LYS A 120 5.71 -8.67 0.05
C LYS A 120 6.16 -7.22 -0.12
N VAL A 121 5.88 -6.39 0.87
CA VAL A 121 6.41 -5.03 0.96
C VAL A 121 7.90 -5.07 1.26
N ASP A 122 8.69 -4.33 0.47
CA ASP A 122 10.14 -4.28 0.59
C ASP A 122 10.56 -3.08 1.47
N LEU A 123 10.65 -3.34 2.76
CA LEU A 123 11.15 -2.36 3.74
C LEU A 123 12.67 -2.48 3.97
N SER A 124 13.44 -3.02 3.02
CA SER A 124 14.89 -3.08 3.20
C SER A 124 15.48 -1.67 3.44
N LYS A 125 16.53 -1.57 4.27
CA LYS A 125 17.16 -0.30 4.67
C LYS A 125 17.53 0.59 3.47
N ASP A 126 17.82 -0.02 2.32
CA ASP A 126 18.16 0.66 1.07
C ASP A 126 16.97 1.37 0.40
N ASN A 127 15.73 0.95 0.70
CA ASN A 127 14.50 1.55 0.20
C ASN A 127 13.91 2.60 1.18
N VAL A 128 14.18 2.47 2.48
CA VAL A 128 13.68 3.41 3.51
C VAL A 128 14.55 4.68 3.59
N ALA A 129 15.82 4.61 3.16
CA ALA A 129 16.77 5.72 3.23
C ALA A 129 16.89 6.56 1.93
N LYS A 130 15.99 6.35 0.95
CA LYS A 130 15.93 7.14 -0.30
C LYS A 130 14.79 8.14 -0.25
#